data_AF-A0A2D2BZA8-F1
#
_entry.id   AF-A0A2D2BZA8-F1
#
_cell.length_a   1.000
_cell.length_b   1.000
_cell.length_c   1.000
_cell.angle_alpha   90.00
_cell.angle_beta   90.00
_cell.angle_gamma   90.00
#
_symmetry.space_group_name_H-M   'P 1'
#
loop_
_entity.id
_entity.type
_entity.pdbx_description
1 polymer ?
#
loop_
_entity_poly.entity_id
_entity_poly.type
_entity_poly.pdbx_seq_one_letter_code
_entity_poly.pdbx_strand_id
1 'polypeptide(L)'
;MKKYHIDLSESEAELLQRIDLRVSHRDHTDGHAAYNANKEPILALLASLSERKAVPLQRLNYWNDPRYNFGRIKASRKGLFERNGCTGTEIYTHPHFIPYLRYFLFGPELPDDVIAKFEVKVGNPEWVTSSDVVPIGKFARDLTRQHHLDVSDAPEEFFKLCLDIGLSLSIAESVMRSVRQIR
;
A
#
# COMPACT_ATOMS: atom_id res chain seq x y z
N MET A 1 2.03 13.33 9.62
CA MET A 1 0.70 13.09 10.17
C MET A 1 0.43 11.61 10.03
N LYS A 2 0.33 10.85 11.13
CA LYS A 2 0.22 9.38 11.08
C LYS A 2 -1.21 8.90 10.79
N LYS A 3 -1.99 9.61 9.97
CA LYS A 3 -3.46 9.43 9.86
C LYS A 3 -3.86 7.99 9.51
N TYR A 4 -3.10 7.37 8.63
CA TYR A 4 -3.37 6.03 8.12
C TYR A 4 -2.54 4.94 8.79
N HIS A 5 -1.76 5.29 9.82
CA HIS A 5 -1.09 4.28 10.61
C HIS A 5 -2.13 3.54 11.43
N ILE A 6 -2.03 2.21 11.44
CA ILE A 6 -2.83 1.43 12.38
C ILE A 6 -2.26 1.61 13.80
N ASP A 7 -3.13 1.61 14.79
CA ASP A 7 -2.69 1.57 16.18
C ASP A 7 -2.05 0.21 16.47
N LEU A 8 -0.88 0.22 17.10
CA LEU A 8 -0.15 -0.98 17.51
C LEU A 8 -0.18 -1.12 19.03
N SER A 9 -0.32 -2.34 19.53
CA SER A 9 -0.04 -2.62 20.94
C SER A 9 1.46 -2.45 21.23
N GLU A 10 1.83 -2.39 22.51
CA GLU A 10 3.24 -2.33 22.92
C GLU A 10 4.03 -3.52 22.36
N SER A 11 3.49 -4.75 22.47
CA SER A 11 4.11 -5.95 21.92
C SER A 11 4.25 -5.93 20.39
N GLU A 12 3.27 -5.38 19.67
CA GLU A 12 3.34 -5.25 18.21
C GLU A 12 4.36 -4.18 17.79
N ALA A 13 4.49 -3.10 18.56
CA ALA A 13 5.50 -2.08 18.33
C ALA A 13 6.91 -2.62 18.57
N GLU A 14 7.13 -3.46 19.59
CA GLU A 14 8.39 -4.16 19.83
C GLU A 14 8.75 -5.11 18.68
N LEU A 15 7.77 -5.89 18.18
CA LEU A 15 7.97 -6.73 17.00
C LEU A 15 8.35 -5.90 15.78
N LEU A 16 7.65 -4.79 15.55
CA LEU A 16 7.91 -3.89 14.42
C LEU A 16 9.33 -3.30 14.46
N GLN A 17 9.84 -2.94 15.64
CA GLN A 17 11.21 -2.42 15.79
C GLN A 17 12.29 -3.44 15.38
N ARG A 18 11.98 -4.74 15.43
CA ARG A 18 12.88 -5.82 15.02
C ARG A 18 12.82 -6.12 13.52
N ILE A 19 11.87 -5.55 12.79
CA ILE A 19 11.66 -5.80 11.35
C ILE A 19 12.41 -4.73 10.54
N ASP A 20 13.26 -5.18 9.63
CA ASP A 20 13.84 -4.33 8.60
C ASP A 20 12.82 -4.09 7.48
N LEU A 21 12.27 -2.88 7.42
CA LEU A 21 11.29 -2.46 6.42
C LEU A 21 11.91 -1.78 5.18
N ARG A 22 13.24 -1.86 4.99
CA ARG A 22 13.90 -1.35 3.79
C ARG A 22 13.51 -2.21 2.58
N VAL A 23 13.11 -1.57 1.48
CA VAL A 23 12.77 -2.24 0.21
C VAL A 23 14.02 -2.55 -0.62
N SER A 24 15.12 -1.81 -0.37
CA SER A 24 16.41 -2.01 -1.02
C SER A 24 17.56 -2.01 -0.02
N HIS A 25 18.54 -2.87 -0.29
CA HIS A 25 19.76 -3.04 0.51
C HIS A 25 20.97 -2.72 -0.37
N ARG A 26 22.08 -2.33 0.27
CA ARG A 26 23.30 -1.92 -0.46
C ARG A 26 23.94 -3.07 -1.22
N ASP A 27 23.91 -4.26 -0.63
CA ASP A 27 24.47 -5.47 -1.19
C ASP A 27 23.59 -6.69 -0.85
N HIS A 28 23.89 -7.80 -1.52
CA HIS A 28 23.15 -9.06 -1.36
C HIS A 28 23.30 -9.66 0.04
N THR A 29 24.43 -9.43 0.72
CA THR A 29 24.68 -9.99 2.05
C THR A 29 23.81 -9.30 3.10
N ASP A 30 23.72 -7.97 3.06
CA ASP A 30 22.81 -7.17 3.92
C ASP A 30 21.34 -7.58 3.67
N GLY A 31 20.94 -7.70 2.40
CA GLY A 31 19.59 -8.13 2.04
C GLY A 31 19.26 -9.55 2.53
N HIS A 32 20.21 -10.49 2.43
CA HIS A 32 20.02 -11.86 2.93
C HIS A 32 19.95 -11.92 4.47
N ALA A 33 20.77 -11.13 5.16
CA ALA A 33 20.73 -11.02 6.62
C ALA A 33 19.38 -10.44 7.09
N ALA A 34 18.91 -9.37 6.45
CA ALA A 34 17.60 -8.77 6.72
C ALA A 34 16.46 -9.76 6.49
N TYR A 35 16.49 -10.48 5.36
CA TYR A 35 15.50 -11.52 5.04
C TYR A 35 15.41 -12.57 6.16
N ASN A 36 16.54 -13.08 6.65
CA ASN A 36 16.54 -14.09 7.71
C ASN A 36 16.08 -13.53 9.06
N ALA A 37 16.50 -12.31 9.42
CA ALA A 37 16.10 -11.64 10.66
C ALA A 37 14.59 -11.32 10.69
N ASN A 38 14.01 -11.02 9.53
CA ASN A 38 12.61 -10.62 9.40
C ASN A 38 11.60 -11.76 9.53
N LYS A 39 11.99 -13.02 9.32
CA LYS A 39 11.05 -14.16 9.19
C LYS A 39 10.12 -14.29 10.40
N GLU A 40 10.71 -14.44 11.58
CA GLU A 40 9.97 -14.63 12.83
C GLU A 40 9.14 -13.40 13.23
N PRO A 41 9.71 -12.18 13.31
CA PRO A 41 8.95 -11.03 13.77
C PRO A 41 7.83 -10.62 12.81
N ILE A 42 7.97 -10.79 11.49
CA ILE A 42 6.87 -10.53 10.55
C ILE A 42 5.70 -11.49 10.80
N LEU A 43 5.98 -12.80 10.94
CA LEU A 43 4.93 -13.78 11.17
C LEU A 43 4.22 -13.55 12.52
N ALA A 44 4.97 -13.24 13.58
CA ALA A 44 4.41 -12.91 14.89
C ALA A 44 3.54 -11.64 14.84
N LEU A 45 4.02 -10.60 14.15
CA LEU A 45 3.27 -9.34 13.99
C LEU A 45 1.97 -9.58 13.23
N LEU A 46 2.03 -10.28 12.08
CA LEU A 46 0.84 -10.56 11.28
C LEU A 46 -0.19 -11.42 12.04
N ALA A 47 0.27 -12.38 12.85
CA ALA A 47 -0.62 -13.18 13.68
C ALA A 47 -1.37 -12.31 14.72
N SER A 48 -0.65 -11.47 15.46
CA SER A 48 -1.23 -10.53 16.44
C SER A 48 -2.24 -9.57 15.78
N LEU A 49 -1.85 -8.96 14.65
CA LEU A 49 -2.71 -8.04 13.90
C LEU A 49 -3.98 -8.73 13.38
N SER A 50 -3.85 -9.98 12.94
CA SER A 50 -4.98 -10.77 12.42
C SER A 50 -5.96 -11.13 13.54
N GLU A 51 -5.48 -11.50 14.73
CA GLU A 51 -6.32 -11.90 15.86
C GLU A 51 -7.31 -10.79 16.25
N ARG A 52 -6.83 -9.54 16.28
CA ARG A 52 -7.66 -8.36 16.58
C ARG A 52 -8.25 -7.65 15.36
N LYS A 53 -8.06 -8.19 14.15
CA LYS A 53 -8.51 -7.59 12.88
C LYS A 53 -8.06 -6.14 12.71
N ALA A 54 -6.78 -5.87 13.03
CA ALA A 54 -6.20 -4.54 13.04
C ALA A 54 -6.10 -3.88 11.66
N VAL A 55 -5.82 -4.68 10.63
CA VAL A 55 -5.59 -4.18 9.27
C VAL A 55 -6.95 -3.87 8.62
N PRO A 56 -7.16 -2.64 8.10
CA PRO A 56 -8.41 -2.28 7.45
C PRO A 56 -8.75 -3.20 6.27
N LEU A 57 -10.05 -3.50 6.10
CA LEU A 57 -10.53 -4.44 5.10
C LEU A 57 -10.13 -4.06 3.67
N GLN A 58 -10.10 -2.77 3.33
CA GLN A 58 -9.69 -2.31 2.01
C GLN A 58 -8.22 -2.64 1.69
N ARG A 59 -7.33 -2.67 2.69
CA ARG A 59 -5.93 -3.06 2.53
C ARG A 59 -5.78 -4.57 2.37
N LEU A 60 -6.61 -5.34 3.08
CA LEU A 60 -6.69 -6.80 2.88
C LEU A 60 -7.24 -7.15 1.49
N ASN A 61 -8.22 -6.39 0.98
CA ASN A 61 -8.73 -6.55 -0.39
C ASN A 61 -7.65 -6.22 -1.42
N TYR A 62 -6.91 -5.13 -1.21
CA TYR A 62 -5.77 -4.77 -2.07
C TYR A 62 -4.77 -5.93 -2.24
N TRP A 63 -4.55 -6.72 -1.19
CA TRP A 63 -3.67 -7.89 -1.18
C TRP A 63 -4.30 -9.15 -1.79
N ASN A 64 -5.54 -9.47 -1.41
CA ASN A 64 -6.17 -10.76 -1.69
C ASN A 64 -7.10 -10.77 -2.91
N ASP A 65 -7.64 -9.63 -3.33
CA ASP A 65 -8.65 -9.55 -4.40
C ASP A 65 -7.98 -9.26 -5.77
N PRO A 66 -8.12 -10.14 -6.78
CA PRO A 66 -7.59 -9.92 -8.12
C PRO A 66 -8.08 -8.64 -8.79
N ARG A 67 -9.27 -8.14 -8.43
CA ARG A 67 -9.83 -6.89 -8.99
C ARG A 67 -9.03 -5.66 -8.61
N TYR A 68 -8.24 -5.73 -7.54
CA TYR A 68 -7.42 -4.61 -7.05
C TYR A 68 -6.03 -4.58 -7.69
N ASN A 69 -5.68 -5.60 -8.49
CA ASN A 69 -4.39 -5.69 -9.18
C ASN A 69 -4.57 -5.41 -10.67
N PHE A 70 -4.49 -4.14 -11.03
CA PHE A 70 -4.73 -3.70 -12.41
C PHE A 70 -3.50 -3.96 -13.29
N GLY A 71 -3.56 -5.08 -14.02
CA GLY A 71 -2.55 -5.45 -14.99
C GLY A 71 -3.08 -6.49 -15.96
N ARG A 72 -2.19 -7.00 -16.81
CA ARG A 72 -2.53 -8.11 -17.72
C ARG A 72 -2.76 -9.42 -16.99
N ILE A 73 -2.17 -9.58 -15.80
CA ILE A 73 -2.23 -10.81 -15.02
C ILE A 73 -3.48 -10.77 -14.15
N LYS A 74 -4.38 -11.75 -14.35
CA LYS A 74 -5.62 -11.90 -13.57
C LYS A 74 -5.37 -12.65 -12.26
N ALA A 75 -4.55 -12.08 -11.40
CA ALA A 75 -4.25 -12.64 -10.07
C ALA A 75 -4.19 -11.52 -9.02
N SER A 76 -4.52 -11.85 -7.77
CA SER A 76 -4.27 -10.94 -6.65
C SER A 76 -2.77 -10.76 -6.43
N ARG A 77 -2.39 -9.77 -5.63
CA ARG A 77 -0.97 -9.57 -5.27
C ARG A 77 -0.42 -10.79 -4.56
N LYS A 78 -1.20 -11.41 -3.66
CA LYS A 78 -0.88 -12.71 -3.07
C LYS A 78 -0.73 -13.81 -4.12
N GLY A 79 -1.68 -13.90 -5.06
CA GLY A 79 -1.68 -14.92 -6.12
C GLY A 79 -0.48 -14.83 -7.06
N LEU A 80 0.16 -13.65 -7.19
CA LEU A 80 1.42 -13.52 -7.92
C LEU A 80 2.58 -14.29 -7.25
N PHE A 81 2.63 -14.33 -5.93
CA PHE A 81 3.62 -15.14 -5.20
C PHE A 81 3.36 -16.63 -5.41
N GLU A 82 2.11 -17.03 -5.26
CA GLU A 82 1.67 -18.43 -5.43
C GLU A 82 2.00 -18.94 -6.84
N ARG A 83 1.75 -18.12 -7.87
CA ARG A 83 2.10 -18.44 -9.26
C ARG A 83 3.60 -18.60 -9.48
N ASN A 84 4.42 -17.89 -8.72
CA ASN A 84 5.88 -17.99 -8.77
C ASN A 84 6.43 -19.10 -7.84
N GLY A 85 5.56 -19.95 -7.29
CA GLY A 85 5.95 -21.09 -6.45
C GLY A 85 6.16 -20.76 -4.97
N CYS A 86 5.94 -19.51 -4.54
CA CYS A 86 6.04 -19.13 -3.14
C CYS A 86 4.66 -19.26 -2.48
N THR A 87 4.53 -20.14 -1.49
CA THR A 87 3.22 -20.52 -0.91
C THR A 87 3.21 -20.49 0.61
N GLY A 88 2.02 -20.48 1.21
CA GLY A 88 1.87 -20.54 2.67
C GLY A 88 2.52 -19.36 3.40
N THR A 89 3.26 -19.66 4.47
CA THR A 89 3.95 -18.65 5.29
C THR A 89 5.15 -18.03 4.60
N GLU A 90 5.74 -18.72 3.60
CA GLU A 90 6.89 -18.21 2.86
C GLU A 90 6.58 -16.89 2.16
N ILE A 91 5.35 -16.72 1.68
CA ILE A 91 4.88 -15.48 1.03
C ILE A 91 5.13 -14.28 1.94
N TYR A 92 4.78 -14.39 3.21
CA TYR A 92 4.86 -13.28 4.16
C TYR A 92 6.28 -13.01 4.65
N THR A 93 7.19 -13.97 4.51
CA THR A 93 8.60 -13.78 4.86
C THR A 93 9.44 -13.33 3.66
N HIS A 94 8.89 -13.43 2.44
CA HIS A 94 9.58 -13.07 1.21
C HIS A 94 9.97 -11.57 1.20
N PRO A 95 11.17 -11.17 0.73
CA PRO A 95 11.59 -9.76 0.72
C PRO A 95 10.62 -8.83 -0.03
N HIS A 96 10.09 -9.27 -1.17
CA HIS A 96 9.06 -8.53 -1.92
C HIS A 96 7.69 -8.41 -1.21
N PHE A 97 7.50 -9.01 -0.03
CA PHE A 97 6.32 -8.76 0.78
C PHE A 97 6.39 -7.44 1.57
N ILE A 98 7.59 -6.92 1.82
CA ILE A 98 7.82 -5.71 2.64
C ILE A 98 6.99 -4.50 2.18
N PRO A 99 6.87 -4.16 0.88
CA PRO A 99 6.01 -3.05 0.45
C PRO A 99 4.54 -3.22 0.84
N TYR A 100 4.03 -4.45 0.87
CA TYR A 100 2.65 -4.72 1.28
C TYR A 100 2.48 -4.64 2.80
N LEU A 101 3.47 -5.12 3.56
CA LEU A 101 3.51 -4.94 5.00
C LEU A 101 3.52 -3.45 5.37
N ARG A 102 4.34 -2.63 4.69
CA ARG A 102 4.37 -1.18 4.90
C ARG A 102 3.01 -0.55 4.65
N TYR A 103 2.32 -0.93 3.57
CA TYR A 103 0.97 -0.44 3.31
C TYR A 103 -0.03 -0.87 4.40
N PHE A 104 0.04 -2.12 4.86
CA PHE A 104 -0.84 -2.60 5.95
C PHE A 104 -0.67 -1.77 7.22
N LEU A 105 0.57 -1.44 7.58
CA LEU A 105 0.89 -0.74 8.82
C LEU A 105 0.68 0.77 8.74
N PHE A 106 1.09 1.39 7.63
CA PHE A 106 1.24 2.85 7.55
C PHE A 106 0.30 3.53 6.56
N GLY A 107 -0.31 2.77 5.65
CA GLY A 107 -1.10 3.32 4.55
C GLY A 107 -0.23 3.82 3.40
N PRO A 108 -0.73 4.75 2.56
CA PRO A 108 -0.03 5.24 1.38
C PRO A 108 1.23 6.03 1.75
N GLU A 109 2.30 5.84 0.98
CA GLU A 109 3.59 6.49 1.16
C GLU A 109 3.65 7.81 0.37
N LEU A 110 2.71 8.71 0.68
CA LEU A 110 2.67 10.07 0.12
C LEU A 110 3.06 11.10 1.20
N PRO A 111 3.64 12.25 0.81
CA PRO A 111 3.86 13.34 1.75
C PRO A 111 2.55 13.78 2.42
N ASP A 112 2.61 14.14 3.71
CA ASP A 112 1.44 14.54 4.50
C ASP A 112 0.64 15.67 3.83
N ASP A 113 1.34 16.65 3.26
CA ASP A 113 0.72 17.79 2.57
C ASP A 113 -0.03 17.34 1.29
N VAL A 114 0.51 16.35 0.58
CA VAL A 114 -0.15 15.76 -0.60
C VAL A 114 -1.42 15.04 -0.18
N ILE A 115 -1.36 14.24 0.89
CA ILE A 115 -2.52 13.55 1.46
C ILE A 115 -3.60 14.57 1.86
N ALA A 116 -3.24 15.56 2.68
CA ALA A 116 -4.19 16.55 3.18
C ALA A 116 -4.88 17.32 2.05
N LYS A 117 -4.10 17.80 1.06
CA LYS A 117 -4.65 18.49 -0.11
C LYS A 117 -5.56 17.59 -0.93
N PHE A 118 -5.18 16.33 -1.13
CA PHE A 118 -5.98 15.38 -1.88
C PHE A 118 -7.30 15.06 -1.18
N GLU A 119 -7.29 14.86 0.14
CA GLU A 119 -8.51 14.67 0.94
C GLU A 119 -9.45 15.87 0.86
N VAL A 120 -8.92 17.09 0.95
CA VAL A 120 -9.73 18.31 0.77
C VAL A 120 -10.36 18.36 -0.63
N LYS A 121 -9.62 17.94 -1.65
CA LYS A 121 -10.14 17.88 -3.02
C LYS A 121 -11.25 16.84 -3.18
N VAL A 122 -11.12 15.68 -2.52
CA VAL A 122 -12.09 14.59 -2.57
C VAL A 122 -13.36 14.96 -1.78
N GLY A 123 -13.21 15.62 -0.63
CA GLY A 123 -14.34 15.92 0.26
C GLY A 123 -14.92 14.66 0.89
N ASN A 124 -16.26 14.55 0.94
CA ASN A 124 -16.91 13.34 1.42
C ASN A 124 -16.89 12.26 0.32
N PRO A 125 -16.20 11.11 0.52
CA PRO A 125 -16.12 10.05 -0.48
C PRO A 125 -17.48 9.49 -0.91
N GLU A 126 -18.49 9.52 -0.05
CA GLU A 126 -19.85 9.03 -0.35
C GLU A 126 -20.57 9.88 -1.41
N TRP A 127 -20.13 11.13 -1.60
CA TRP A 127 -20.72 12.05 -2.58
C TRP A 127 -19.96 12.07 -3.91
N VAL A 128 -18.85 11.34 -4.01
CA VAL A 128 -18.03 11.32 -5.22
C VAL A 128 -18.71 10.47 -6.29
N THR A 129 -18.96 11.08 -7.44
CA THR A 129 -19.60 10.45 -8.58
C THR A 129 -18.61 10.19 -9.72
N SER A 130 -19.07 9.54 -10.79
CA SER A 130 -18.28 9.36 -12.01
C SER A 130 -17.86 10.69 -12.65
N SER A 131 -18.63 11.76 -12.46
CA SER A 131 -18.31 13.09 -13.00
C SER A 131 -17.11 13.75 -12.31
N ASP A 132 -16.82 13.37 -11.06
CA ASP A 132 -15.73 13.91 -10.25
C ASP A 132 -14.38 13.23 -10.54
N VAL A 133 -14.40 12.09 -11.24
CA VAL A 133 -13.19 11.30 -11.53
C VAL A 133 -12.15 12.09 -12.31
N VAL A 134 -12.58 12.82 -13.34
CA VAL A 134 -11.67 13.62 -14.18
C VAL A 134 -11.01 14.75 -13.38
N PRO A 135 -11.74 15.61 -12.63
CA PRO A 135 -11.11 16.64 -11.83
C PRO A 135 -10.26 16.10 -10.67
N ILE A 136 -10.64 14.99 -10.02
CA ILE A 136 -9.81 14.35 -8.97
C ILE A 136 -8.52 13.80 -9.56
N GLY A 137 -8.59 13.07 -10.69
CA GLY A 137 -7.41 12.53 -11.37
C GLY A 137 -6.47 13.62 -11.89
N LYS A 138 -7.02 14.72 -12.44
CA LYS A 138 -6.21 15.90 -12.80
C LYS A 138 -5.50 16.48 -11.57
N PHE A 139 -6.18 16.60 -10.44
CA PHE A 139 -5.58 17.14 -9.23
C PHE A 139 -4.46 16.24 -8.68
N ALA A 140 -4.64 14.91 -8.67
CA ALA A 140 -3.57 13.97 -8.32
C ALA A 140 -2.33 14.15 -9.21
N ARG A 141 -2.53 14.35 -10.52
CA ARG A 141 -1.41 14.63 -11.43
C ARG A 141 -0.70 15.94 -11.10
N ASP A 142 -1.46 16.98 -10.78
CA ASP A 142 -0.89 18.28 -10.44
C ASP A 142 -0.09 18.20 -9.13
N LEU A 143 -0.60 17.48 -8.12
CA LEU A 143 0.15 17.19 -6.89
C LEU A 143 1.43 16.40 -7.16
N THR A 144 1.37 15.39 -8.04
CA THR A 144 2.54 14.59 -8.43
C THR A 144 3.65 15.50 -8.97
N ARG A 145 3.31 16.44 -9.87
CA ARG A 145 4.29 17.38 -10.45
C ARG A 145 4.80 18.40 -9.43
N GLN A 146 3.90 19.01 -8.65
CA GLN A 146 4.25 20.05 -7.69
C GLN A 146 5.17 19.55 -6.58
N HIS A 147 4.99 18.29 -6.18
CA HIS A 147 5.78 17.67 -5.11
C HIS A 147 6.94 16.81 -5.63
N HIS A 148 7.20 16.81 -6.94
CA HIS A 148 8.24 16.01 -7.58
C HIS A 148 8.20 14.53 -7.15
N LEU A 149 6.99 13.97 -7.05
CA LEU A 149 6.83 12.57 -6.67
C LEU A 149 7.37 11.66 -7.78
N ASP A 150 7.87 10.49 -7.39
CA ASP A 150 8.32 9.49 -8.36
C ASP A 150 7.15 9.05 -9.23
N VAL A 151 7.28 9.25 -10.54
CA VAL A 151 6.23 8.94 -11.51
C VAL A 151 6.00 7.42 -11.66
N SER A 152 6.95 6.57 -11.27
CA SER A 152 6.73 5.11 -11.26
C SER A 152 5.82 4.69 -10.12
N ASP A 153 5.98 5.31 -8.95
CA ASP A 153 5.38 4.86 -7.70
C ASP A 153 4.11 5.65 -7.35
N ALA A 154 4.07 6.95 -7.67
CA ALA A 154 2.95 7.83 -7.36
C ALA A 154 1.57 7.29 -7.79
N PRO A 155 1.39 6.66 -8.98
CA PRO A 155 0.10 6.09 -9.32
C PRO A 155 -0.41 5.07 -8.29
N GLU A 156 0.47 4.19 -7.83
CA GLU A 156 0.13 3.15 -6.87
C GLU A 156 -0.16 3.75 -5.49
N GLU A 157 0.58 4.77 -5.09
CA GLU A 157 0.34 5.45 -3.81
C GLU A 157 -0.95 6.27 -3.80
N PHE A 158 -1.33 6.91 -4.92
CA PHE A 158 -2.66 7.52 -5.05
C PHE A 158 -3.78 6.48 -5.09
N PHE A 159 -3.54 5.30 -5.67
CA PHE A 159 -4.51 4.21 -5.63
C PHE A 159 -4.78 3.78 -4.18
N LYS A 160 -3.71 3.50 -3.42
CA LYS A 160 -3.76 3.18 -1.98
C LYS A 160 -4.50 4.26 -1.18
N LEU A 161 -4.18 5.53 -1.41
CA LEU A 161 -4.84 6.65 -0.75
C LEU A 161 -6.35 6.70 -1.06
N CYS A 162 -6.75 6.50 -2.32
CA CYS A 162 -8.17 6.46 -2.68
C CYS A 162 -8.92 5.34 -1.93
N LEU A 163 -8.31 4.16 -1.78
CA LEU A 163 -8.90 3.07 -1.01
C LEU A 163 -9.05 3.44 0.47
N ASP A 164 -8.02 4.01 1.08
CA ASP A 164 -8.01 4.39 2.49
C ASP A 164 -8.95 5.56 2.82
N ILE A 165 -9.20 6.46 1.87
CA ILE A 165 -10.25 7.50 1.98
C ILE A 165 -11.65 6.89 1.84
N GLY A 166 -11.79 5.69 1.25
CA GLY A 166 -13.07 5.01 1.06
C GLY A 166 -13.71 5.26 -0.32
N LEU A 167 -12.94 5.69 -1.32
CA LEU A 167 -13.42 5.77 -2.69
C LEU A 167 -13.64 4.37 -3.27
N SER A 168 -14.61 4.27 -4.18
CA SER A 168 -14.88 3.01 -4.88
C SER A 168 -13.69 2.57 -5.73
N LEU A 169 -13.57 1.26 -5.95
CA LEU A 169 -12.48 0.67 -6.72
C LEU A 169 -12.35 1.27 -8.14
N SER A 170 -13.49 1.55 -8.80
CA SER A 170 -13.50 2.14 -10.15
C SER A 170 -12.99 3.57 -10.18
N ILE A 171 -13.32 4.37 -9.16
CA ILE A 171 -12.79 5.74 -9.01
C ILE A 171 -11.29 5.68 -8.73
N ALA A 172 -10.88 4.86 -7.76
CA ALA A 172 -9.47 4.68 -7.38
C ALA A 172 -8.61 4.24 -8.58
N GLU A 173 -9.09 3.26 -9.37
CA GLU A 173 -8.44 2.84 -10.61
C GLU A 173 -8.28 3.99 -11.61
N SER A 174 -9.34 4.78 -11.79
CA SER A 174 -9.36 5.89 -12.75
C SER A 174 -8.39 7.00 -12.36
N VAL A 175 -8.28 7.31 -11.06
CA VAL A 175 -7.29 8.26 -10.53
C VAL A 175 -5.88 7.75 -10.78
N MET A 176 -5.57 6.50 -10.41
CA MET A 176 -4.29 5.86 -10.67
C MET A 176 -3.91 5.92 -12.17
N ARG A 177 -4.85 5.56 -13.06
CA ARG A 177 -4.65 5.62 -14.51
C ARG A 177 -4.39 7.04 -15.00
N SER A 178 -5.01 8.05 -14.39
CA SER A 178 -4.72 9.46 -14.69
C SER A 178 -3.28 9.79 -14.33
N VAL A 179 -2.82 9.44 -13.12
CA VAL A 179 -1.43 9.70 -12.68
C VAL A 179 -0.41 9.01 -13.58
N ARG A 180 -0.67 7.78 -14.03
CA ARG A 180 0.20 7.06 -15.00
C ARG A 180 0.39 7.76 -16.35
N GLN A 181 -0.41 8.78 -16.69
CA GLN A 181 -0.25 9.54 -17.93
C GLN A 181 0.82 10.63 -17.83
N ILE A 182 1.38 10.87 -16.64
CA ILE A 182 2.54 11.75 -16.48
C ILE A 182 3.74 11.07 -17.14
N ARG A 183 4.48 11.85 -17.91
CA ARG A 183 5.73 11.45 -18.56
C ARG A 183 6.90 12.03 -17.78
#